data_AF-A0A4U9ILP7-F1
#
_entry.id   AF-A0A4U9ILP7-F1
#
_cell.length_a   1.000
_cell.length_b   1.000
_cell.length_c   1.000
_cell.angle_alpha   90.00
_cell.angle_beta   90.00
_cell.angle_gamma   90.00
#
_symmetry.space_group_name_H-M   'P 1'
#
loop_
_entity.id
_entity.type
_entity.pdbx_description
1 polymer ?
#
loop_
_entity_poly.entity_id
_entity_poly.type
_entity_poly.pdbx_seq_one_letter_code
_entity_poly.pdbx_strand_id
1 'polypeptide(L)'
;MTPIALQNFSDRGYDMLMPMMFMANMAIAGATFAIWRLSRDRQERTVTLSAGISALLGITEPALFGVLTRYKKAFIAATVASSLASAFIAFFGVRLYGYILSSIFSLPAYIGPYFVFALAGVAISLVLSFTLTTILVRKEQVAE
;
A
#
# COMPACT_ATOMS: atom_id res chain seq x y z
N MET A 1 14.77 6.50 5.73
CA MET A 1 14.34 5.09 5.92
C MET A 1 15.38 4.10 5.40
N THR A 2 15.93 4.30 4.20
CA THR A 2 17.07 3.52 3.67
C THR A 2 18.25 3.35 4.65
N PRO A 3 18.73 4.37 5.40
CA PRO A 3 19.81 4.15 6.39
C PRO A 3 19.41 3.25 7.56
N ILE A 4 18.15 3.30 8.02
CA ILE A 4 17.66 2.48 9.12
C ILE A 4 17.52 1.02 8.69
N ALA A 5 17.00 0.79 7.48
CA ALA A 5 16.93 -0.57 6.93
C ALA A 5 18.33 -1.17 6.76
N LEU A 6 19.30 -0.40 6.24
CA LEU A 6 20.69 -0.83 6.13
C LEU A 6 21.31 -1.13 7.50
N GLN A 7 21.00 -0.31 8.51
CA GLN A 7 21.44 -0.58 9.88
C GLN A 7 20.82 -1.87 10.44
N ASN A 8 19.53 -2.13 10.22
CA ASN A 8 18.89 -3.39 10.64
C ASN A 8 19.55 -4.60 9.95
N PHE A 9 19.90 -4.50 8.67
CA PHE A 9 20.66 -5.55 7.99
C PHE A 9 22.05 -5.75 8.61
N SER A 10 22.76 -4.67 8.96
CA SER A 10 24.08 -4.74 9.59
C SER A 10 24.02 -5.32 11.02
N ASP A 11 23.05 -4.92 11.83
CA ASP A 11 22.97 -5.27 13.25
C ASP A 11 22.28 -6.62 13.48
N ARG A 12 21.27 -6.96 12.67
CA ARG A 12 20.39 -8.12 12.87
C ARG A 12 20.41 -9.13 11.73
N GLY A 13 20.98 -8.78 10.57
CA GLY A 13 20.95 -9.62 9.37
C GLY A 13 19.60 -9.66 8.65
N TYR A 14 18.59 -8.92 9.13
CA TYR A 14 17.26 -8.84 8.53
C TYR A 14 16.60 -7.50 8.84
N ASP A 15 15.63 -7.12 8.01
CA ASP A 15 14.81 -5.92 8.19
C ASP A 15 13.33 -6.26 8.34
N MET A 16 12.65 -5.47 9.19
CA MET A 16 11.22 -5.61 9.51
C MET A 16 10.42 -4.38 9.06
N LEU A 17 11.08 -3.29 8.67
CA LEU A 17 10.44 -2.05 8.26
C LEU A 17 10.04 -2.06 6.79
N MET A 18 10.85 -2.64 5.91
CA MET A 18 10.58 -2.81 4.48
C MET A 18 9.29 -3.61 4.20
N PRO A 19 9.00 -4.71 4.91
CA PRO A 19 7.69 -5.35 4.83
C PRO A 19 6.54 -4.39 5.17
N MET A 20 6.69 -3.55 6.19
CA MET A 20 5.66 -2.56 6.59
C MET A 20 5.47 -1.47 5.54
N MET A 21 6.56 -0.98 4.97
CA MET A 21 6.52 -0.03 3.85
C MET A 21 5.82 -0.64 2.63
N PHE A 22 6.08 -1.91 2.35
CA PHE A 22 5.38 -2.61 1.27
C PHE A 22 3.87 -2.66 1.51
N MET A 23 3.41 -2.92 2.74
CA MET A 23 1.98 -2.83 3.05
C MET A 23 1.43 -1.43 2.82
N ALA A 24 2.16 -0.37 3.19
CA ALA A 24 1.72 1.01 2.96
C ALA A 24 1.57 1.34 1.46
N ASN A 25 2.53 0.90 0.62
CA ASN A 25 2.45 1.09 -0.82
C ASN A 25 1.22 0.39 -1.43
N MET A 26 0.94 -0.83 -0.96
CA MET A 26 -0.23 -1.59 -1.37
C MET A 26 -1.55 -0.92 -0.93
N ALA A 27 -1.60 -0.30 0.24
CA ALA A 27 -2.77 0.46 0.68
C ALA A 27 -3.01 1.69 -0.20
N ILE A 28 -1.96 2.42 -0.55
CA ILE A 28 -2.04 3.58 -1.45
C ILE A 28 -2.59 3.14 -2.80
N ALA A 29 -2.03 2.08 -3.38
CA ALA A 29 -2.53 1.51 -4.63
C ALA A 29 -4.01 1.11 -4.53
N GLY A 30 -4.41 0.42 -3.46
CA GLY A 30 -5.80 0.01 -3.22
C GLY A 30 -6.78 1.18 -3.14
N ALA A 31 -6.41 2.26 -2.43
CA ALA A 31 -7.22 3.47 -2.36
C ALA A 31 -7.31 4.17 -3.72
N THR A 32 -6.22 4.24 -4.47
CA THR A 32 -6.21 4.81 -5.82
C THR A 32 -7.11 4.01 -6.77
N PHE A 33 -7.08 2.67 -6.75
CA PHE A 33 -8.00 1.86 -7.55
C PHE A 33 -9.47 2.02 -7.16
N ALA A 34 -9.77 2.24 -5.88
CA ALA A 34 -11.12 2.53 -5.44
C ALA A 34 -11.63 3.85 -6.02
N ILE A 35 -10.79 4.89 -6.04
CA ILE A 35 -11.12 6.18 -6.67
C ILE A 35 -11.32 6.00 -8.17
N TRP A 36 -10.44 5.26 -8.86
CA TRP A 36 -10.59 4.97 -10.28
C TRP A 36 -11.94 4.30 -10.62
N ARG A 37 -12.42 3.42 -9.74
CA ARG A 37 -13.73 2.77 -9.89
C ARG A 37 -14.89 3.74 -9.66
N LEU A 38 -14.72 4.70 -8.76
CA LEU A 38 -15.76 5.66 -8.38
C LEU A 38 -15.84 6.87 -9.33
N SER A 39 -14.73 7.26 -9.96
CA SER A 39 -14.68 8.36 -10.92
C SER A 39 -15.61 8.11 -12.11
N ARG A 40 -16.41 9.13 -12.43
CA ARG A 40 -17.28 9.15 -13.62
C ARG A 40 -16.60 9.79 -14.83
N ASP A 41 -15.65 10.69 -14.59
CA ASP A 41 -14.94 11.41 -15.63
C ASP A 41 -13.86 10.54 -16.31
N ARG A 42 -13.77 10.58 -17.64
CA ARG A 42 -12.82 9.76 -18.41
C ARG A 42 -11.36 10.20 -18.21
N GLN A 43 -11.11 11.50 -18.11
CA GLN A 43 -9.77 12.03 -17.90
C GLN A 43 -9.27 11.66 -16.51
N GLU A 44 -10.12 11.82 -15.49
CA GLU A 44 -9.78 11.44 -14.12
C GLU A 44 -9.49 9.94 -14.02
N ARG A 45 -10.34 9.08 -14.59
CA ARG A 45 -10.10 7.63 -14.61
C ARG A 45 -8.76 7.26 -15.27
N THR A 46 -8.36 7.96 -16.32
CA THR A 46 -7.09 7.66 -17.01
C THR A 46 -5.89 7.99 -16.12
N VAL A 47 -5.93 9.14 -15.43
CA VAL A 47 -4.89 9.58 -14.49
C VAL A 47 -4.85 8.67 -13.26
N THR A 48 -6.00 8.35 -12.68
CA THR A 48 -6.05 7.51 -11.48
C THR A 48 -5.61 6.08 -11.77
N LEU A 49 -5.93 5.53 -12.94
CA LEU A 49 -5.47 4.20 -13.33
C LEU A 49 -3.95 4.13 -13.49
N SER A 50 -3.36 5.09 -14.20
CA SER A 50 -1.90 5.12 -14.40
C SER A 50 -1.16 5.34 -13.08
N ALA A 51 -1.68 6.22 -12.22
CA ALA A 51 -1.15 6.43 -10.87
C ALA A 51 -1.28 5.18 -9.98
N GLY A 52 -2.39 4.46 -10.05
CA GLY A 52 -2.61 3.22 -9.29
C GLY A 52 -1.67 2.09 -9.72
N ILE A 53 -1.44 1.93 -11.03
CA ILE A 53 -0.45 0.98 -11.56
C ILE A 53 0.96 1.38 -11.11
N SER A 54 1.30 2.67 -11.18
CA SER A 54 2.59 3.19 -10.71
C SER A 54 2.82 2.86 -9.23
N ALA A 55 1.79 3.00 -8.39
CA ALA A 55 1.85 2.65 -6.97
C ALA A 55 2.05 1.14 -6.73
N LEU A 56 1.44 0.26 -7.52
CA LEU A 56 1.71 -1.19 -7.45
C LEU A 56 3.15 -1.54 -7.80
N LEU A 57 3.75 -0.79 -8.72
CA LEU A 57 5.15 -0.91 -9.11
C LEU A 57 6.11 -0.29 -8.08
N GLY A 58 5.60 0.29 -6.99
CA GLY A 58 6.38 0.88 -5.92
C GLY A 58 6.67 2.37 -6.09
N ILE A 59 6.14 3.01 -7.13
CA ILE A 59 6.25 4.46 -7.37
C ILE A 59 4.95 5.10 -6.86
N THR A 60 4.97 5.58 -5.63
CA THR A 60 3.76 6.04 -4.93
C THR A 60 3.50 7.53 -5.06
N GLU A 61 4.47 8.34 -5.52
CA GLU A 61 4.32 9.79 -5.66
C GLU A 61 3.10 10.22 -6.48
N PRO A 62 2.83 9.68 -7.70
CA PRO A 62 1.68 10.11 -8.49
C PRO A 62 0.35 9.71 -7.84
N ALA A 63 0.29 8.57 -7.16
CA ALA A 63 -0.92 8.12 -6.47
C ALA A 63 -1.19 8.93 -5.20
N LEU A 64 -0.16 9.14 -4.38
CA LEU A 64 -0.27 9.84 -3.12
C LEU A 64 -0.60 11.32 -3.34
N PHE A 65 0.23 12.01 -4.12
CA PHE A 65 0.13 13.47 -4.31
C PHE A 65 -0.79 13.86 -5.47
N GLY A 66 -0.96 13.00 -6.46
CA GLY A 66 -1.84 13.27 -7.61
C GLY A 66 -3.30 12.89 -7.38
N VAL A 67 -3.56 11.90 -6.51
CA VAL A 67 -4.92 11.37 -6.29
C VAL A 67 -5.34 11.47 -4.83
N LEU A 68 -4.64 10.81 -3.90
CA LEU A 68 -5.11 10.67 -2.50
C LEU A 68 -5.20 12.00 -1.76
N THR A 69 -4.31 12.96 -2.03
CA THR A 69 -4.37 14.32 -1.44
C THR A 69 -5.64 15.08 -1.84
N ARG A 70 -6.21 14.82 -3.02
CA ARG A 70 -7.48 15.41 -3.46
C ARG A 70 -8.66 14.81 -2.69
N TYR A 71 -8.56 13.54 -2.31
CA TYR A 71 -9.59 12.79 -1.59
C TYR A 71 -9.15 12.50 -0.15
N LYS A 72 -9.32 13.47 0.75
CA LYS A 72 -8.89 13.37 2.17
C LYS A 72 -9.36 12.08 2.86
N LYS A 73 -10.59 11.64 2.58
CA LYS A 73 -11.13 10.39 3.15
C LYS A 73 -10.45 9.13 2.60
N ALA A 74 -10.05 9.15 1.32
CA ALA A 74 -9.26 8.07 0.73
C ALA A 74 -7.86 8.01 1.33
N PHE A 75 -7.24 9.16 1.60
CA PHE A 75 -5.96 9.22 2.30
C PHE A 75 -6.07 8.60 3.71
N ILE A 76 -7.08 9.00 4.49
CA ILE A 76 -7.33 8.42 5.81
C ILE A 76 -7.61 6.91 5.73
N ALA A 77 -8.42 6.47 4.77
CA ALA A 77 -8.69 5.05 4.54
C ALA A 77 -7.40 4.26 4.26
N ALA A 78 -6.53 4.79 3.40
CA ALA A 78 -5.24 4.17 3.10
C ALA A 78 -4.33 4.10 4.32
N THR A 79 -4.29 5.14 5.17
CA THR A 79 -3.50 5.14 6.41
C THR A 79 -4.01 4.13 7.42
N VAL A 80 -5.33 4.01 7.60
CA VAL A 80 -5.92 3.03 8.52
C VAL A 80 -5.66 1.60 8.02
N ALA A 81 -5.86 1.36 6.73
CA ALA A 81 -5.61 0.05 6.13
C ALA A 81 -4.13 -0.34 6.21
N SER A 82 -3.22 0.58 5.92
CA SER A 82 -1.77 0.31 6.01
C SER A 82 -1.32 0.07 7.44
N SER A 83 -1.89 0.76 8.42
CA SER A 83 -1.58 0.54 9.83
C SER A 83 -1.99 -0.85 10.30
N LEU A 84 -3.20 -1.30 9.94
CA LEU A 84 -3.70 -2.63 10.26
C LEU A 84 -2.90 -3.74 9.56
N ALA A 85 -2.60 -3.58 8.27
CA ALA A 85 -1.77 -4.52 7.53
C ALA A 85 -0.34 -4.57 8.07
N SER A 86 0.25 -3.41 8.42
CA SER A 86 1.59 -3.33 9.01
C SER A 86 1.64 -3.96 10.39
N ALA A 87 0.61 -3.76 11.23
CA ALA A 87 0.49 -4.40 12.53
C ALA A 87 0.39 -5.94 12.39
N PHE A 88 -0.36 -6.43 11.39
CA PHE A 88 -0.47 -7.86 11.12
C PHE A 88 0.89 -8.48 10.78
N ILE A 89 1.61 -7.95 9.79
CA ILE A 89 2.93 -8.49 9.42
C ILE A 89 3.96 -8.32 10.54
N ALA A 90 3.84 -7.27 11.37
CA ALA A 90 4.70 -7.04 12.51
C ALA A 90 4.47 -8.11 13.59
N PHE A 91 3.21 -8.44 13.87
CA PHE A 91 2.80 -9.45 14.84
C PHE A 91 3.31 -10.85 14.46
N PHE A 92 3.22 -11.21 13.17
CA PHE A 92 3.75 -12.48 12.66
C PHE A 92 5.27 -12.48 12.44
N GLY A 93 5.95 -11.36 12.72
CA GLY A 93 7.39 -11.25 12.63
C GLY A 93 7.93 -11.48 11.23
N VAL A 94 7.24 -10.98 10.19
CA VAL A 94 7.69 -11.08 8.79
C VAL A 94 9.03 -10.36 8.65
N ARG A 95 10.05 -11.10 8.20
CA ARG A 95 11.42 -10.61 8.03
C ARG A 95 11.83 -10.65 6.58
N LEU A 96 12.62 -9.66 6.19
CA LEU A 96 13.24 -9.58 4.87
C LEU A 96 14.76 -9.67 5.03
N TYR A 97 15.41 -10.55 4.26
CA TYR A 97 16.85 -10.83 4.37
C TYR A 97 17.71 -10.17 3.27
N GLY A 98 17.08 -9.53 2.29
CA GLY A 98 17.75 -8.79 1.23
C GLY A 98 17.05 -7.48 0.97
N TYR A 99 17.81 -6.45 0.61
CA TYR A 99 17.24 -5.15 0.27
C TYR A 99 16.48 -5.24 -1.06
N ILE A 100 15.20 -4.85 -1.06
CA ILE A 100 14.37 -4.80 -2.27
C ILE A 100 13.45 -3.58 -2.25
N LEU A 101 13.12 -3.05 -3.43
CA LEU A 101 12.13 -1.99 -3.54
C LEU A 101 10.74 -2.50 -3.14
N SER A 102 9.95 -1.65 -2.48
CA SER A 102 8.58 -1.96 -2.05
C SER A 102 7.59 -1.94 -3.23
N SER A 103 7.62 -2.98 -4.07
CA SER A 103 6.75 -3.17 -5.23
C SER A 103 6.13 -4.56 -5.23
N ILE A 104 5.14 -4.84 -6.09
CA ILE A 104 4.59 -6.20 -6.22
C ILE A 104 5.66 -7.25 -6.56
N PHE A 105 6.75 -6.84 -7.22
CA PHE A 105 7.90 -7.67 -7.51
C PHE A 105 8.78 -7.97 -6.30
N SER A 106 8.46 -7.42 -5.12
CA SER A 106 9.12 -7.77 -3.87
C SER A 106 8.61 -9.07 -3.26
N LEU A 107 7.44 -9.58 -3.70
CA LEU A 107 6.85 -10.81 -3.20
C LEU A 107 7.81 -12.03 -3.23
N PRO A 108 8.59 -12.27 -4.29
CA PRO A 108 9.57 -13.36 -4.33
C PRO A 108 10.65 -13.26 -3.23
N ALA A 109 10.98 -12.07 -2.74
CA ALA A 109 11.97 -11.90 -1.68
C ALA A 109 11.47 -12.36 -0.30
N TYR A 110 10.16 -12.65 -0.19
CA TYR A 110 9.54 -13.25 1.00
C TYR A 110 9.37 -14.77 0.89
N ILE A 111 9.82 -15.41 -0.19
CA ILE A 111 9.71 -16.87 -0.38
C ILE A 111 10.41 -17.57 0.79
N GLY A 112 9.62 -18.37 1.51
CA GLY A 112 10.02 -18.99 2.77
C GLY A 112 8.84 -19.08 3.74
N PRO A 113 9.09 -19.28 5.05
CA PRO A 113 8.04 -19.47 6.05
C PRO A 113 7.11 -18.24 6.19
N TYR A 114 7.58 -17.05 5.81
CA TYR A 114 6.83 -15.80 5.94
C TYR A 114 6.01 -15.43 4.70
N PHE A 115 6.13 -16.18 3.60
CA PHE A 115 5.50 -15.85 2.33
C PHE A 115 3.97 -15.74 2.43
N VAL A 116 3.34 -16.68 3.13
CA VAL A 116 1.88 -16.70 3.32
C VAL A 116 1.40 -15.48 4.10
N PHE A 117 2.13 -15.08 5.15
CA PHE A 117 1.81 -13.88 5.93
C PHE A 117 2.05 -12.59 5.15
N ALA A 118 3.09 -12.54 4.32
CA ALA A 118 3.33 -11.40 3.42
C ALA A 118 2.19 -11.26 2.41
N LEU A 119 1.76 -12.38 1.77
CA LEU A 119 0.65 -12.38 0.82
C LEU A 119 -0.67 -11.99 1.50
N ALA A 120 -0.94 -12.52 2.69
CA ALA A 120 -2.11 -12.14 3.49
C ALA A 120 -2.07 -10.65 3.87
N GLY A 121 -0.91 -10.13 4.28
CA GLY A 121 -0.73 -8.71 4.58
C GLY A 121 -1.03 -7.82 3.36
N VAL A 122 -0.52 -8.18 2.18
CA VAL A 122 -0.81 -7.46 0.93
C VAL A 122 -2.29 -7.49 0.61
N ALA A 123 -2.93 -8.66 0.72
CA ALA A 123 -4.36 -8.81 0.49
C ALA A 123 -5.17 -7.96 1.47
N ILE A 124 -4.84 -7.99 2.77
CA ILE A 124 -5.47 -7.13 3.79
C ILE A 124 -5.30 -5.67 3.40
N SER A 125 -4.08 -5.24 3.08
CA SER A 125 -3.79 -3.83 2.75
C SER A 125 -4.57 -3.34 1.53
N LEU A 126 -4.54 -4.09 0.42
CA LEU A 126 -5.24 -3.74 -0.81
C LEU A 126 -6.76 -3.77 -0.63
N VAL A 127 -7.30 -4.88 -0.12
CA VAL A 127 -8.75 -5.06 -0.01
C VAL A 127 -9.34 -4.11 1.01
N LEU A 128 -8.72 -3.98 2.19
CA LEU A 128 -9.22 -3.10 3.24
C LEU A 128 -9.17 -1.63 2.79
N SER A 129 -8.06 -1.20 2.20
CA SER A 129 -7.93 0.18 1.68
C SER A 129 -8.95 0.45 0.57
N PHE A 130 -9.13 -0.49 -0.35
CA PHE A 130 -10.10 -0.38 -1.44
C PHE A 130 -11.54 -0.29 -0.92
N THR A 131 -11.93 -1.17 0.01
CA THR A 131 -13.28 -1.21 0.58
C THR A 131 -13.57 0.03 1.42
N LEU A 132 -12.66 0.43 2.31
CA LEU A 132 -12.82 1.63 3.13
C LEU A 132 -12.91 2.88 2.26
N THR A 133 -12.04 3.02 1.26
CA THR A 133 -12.07 4.16 0.34
C THR A 133 -13.37 4.20 -0.46
N THR A 134 -13.82 3.05 -0.98
CA THR A 134 -15.09 2.97 -1.72
C THR A 134 -16.28 3.41 -0.86
N ILE A 135 -16.33 3.01 0.42
CA ILE A 135 -17.43 3.38 1.33
C ILE A 135 -17.37 4.87 1.70
N LEU A 136 -16.19 5.36 2.09
CA LEU A 136 -16.03 6.72 2.61
C LEU A 136 -16.16 7.79 1.52
N VAL A 137 -15.60 7.55 0.33
CA VAL A 137 -15.66 8.51 -0.79
C VAL A 137 -17.05 8.47 -1.47
N ARG A 138 -17.70 7.30 -1.57
CA ARG A 138 -19.06 7.23 -2.11
C ARG A 138 -20.07 8.01 -1.28
N LYS A 139 -19.94 8.01 0.06
CA LYS A 139 -20.79 8.82 0.94
C LYS A 139 -20.62 10.32 0.72
N GLU A 140 -19.44 10.76 0.26
CA GLU A 140 -19.16 12.17 -0.02
C GLU A 140 -19.85 12.63 -1.30
N GLN A 141 -19.74 11.85 -2.38
CA GLN A 141 -20.42 12.13 -3.65
C GLN A 141 -21.96 12.07 -3.59
N VAL A 142 -22.53 11.52 -2.51
CA VAL A 142 -23.98 11.47 -2.28
C VAL A 142 -24.44 12.59 -1.34
N ALA A 143 -23.50 13.20 -0.59
CA ALA A 143 -23.78 14.31 0.31
C ALA A 143 -23.60 15.68 -0.37
N GLU A 144 -22.91 15.73 -1.51
CA GLU A 144 -22.91 16.83 -2.49
C GLU A 144 -24.05 16.65 -3.51
#